data_AF-A0A8R7QTM9-F1
#
_entry.id   AF-A0A8R7QTM9-F1
#
_cell.length_a   1.000
_cell.length_b   1.000
_cell.length_c   1.000
_cell.angle_alpha   90.00
_cell.angle_beta   90.00
_cell.angle_gamma   90.00
#
_symmetry.space_group_name_H-M   'P 1'
#
loop_
_entity.id
_entity.type
_entity.pdbx_description
1 polymer ?
#
loop_
_entity_poly.entity_id
_entity_poly.type
_entity_poly.pdbx_seq_one_letter_code
_entity_poly.pdbx_strand_id
1 'polypeptide(L)'
;MDLPVVDLAPFLQAAAGDAAASPAEAEEALRALCATVSASLRDTGALLVKDPRCTAADNDRFLDVVERYFARSDDSKRLQERPHLHYQVGVTPEGVEVPRSLVDKEMQDRIKSMPEEFQPATPKGPDPKWRYMWRVGPRPSNTRFKELNAEPVIPDGLPEWKETMDSWGSKMISAIEVVAEMAAIGFGLSKDAFTSLMKEVML
;
A
#
# COMPACT_ATOMS: atom_id res chain seq x y z
N MET A 1 -13.99 16.09 3.51
CA MET A 1 -12.53 16.24 3.39
C MET A 1 -12.22 16.17 1.92
N ASP A 2 -11.53 17.17 1.39
CA ASP A 2 -11.11 17.20 -0.02
C ASP A 2 -9.65 16.76 -0.08
N LEU A 3 -9.34 15.73 -0.87
CA LEU A 3 -7.98 15.18 -1.00
C LEU A 3 -7.41 15.58 -2.36
N PRO A 4 -6.18 16.13 -2.43
CA PRO A 4 -5.60 16.53 -3.70
C PRO A 4 -5.28 15.31 -4.55
N VAL A 5 -5.51 15.44 -5.86
CA VAL A 5 -5.02 14.50 -6.87
C VAL A 5 -3.68 15.02 -7.41
N VAL A 6 -2.61 14.33 -7.07
CA VAL A 6 -1.24 14.67 -7.46
C VAL A 6 -0.86 13.88 -8.71
N ASP A 7 -0.71 14.56 -9.85
CA ASP A 7 -0.18 13.95 -11.08
C ASP A 7 1.35 13.83 -10.99
N LEU A 8 1.86 12.60 -11.07
CA LEU A 8 3.29 12.31 -10.94
C LEU A 8 4.07 12.59 -12.23
N ALA A 9 3.39 12.79 -13.37
CA ALA A 9 4.05 12.93 -14.67
C ALA A 9 5.08 14.07 -14.73
N PRO A 10 4.82 15.29 -14.23
CA PRO A 10 5.81 16.38 -14.28
C PRO A 10 7.08 16.04 -13.50
N PHE A 11 6.95 15.41 -12.33
CA PHE A 11 8.08 15.02 -11.50
C PHE A 11 8.93 13.93 -12.17
N LEU A 12 8.27 12.94 -12.78
CA LEU A 12 8.94 11.88 -13.54
C LEU A 12 9.67 12.42 -14.78
N GLN A 13 9.06 13.33 -15.53
CA GLN A 13 9.68 13.97 -16.71
C GLN A 13 10.91 14.79 -16.33
N ALA A 14 10.83 15.55 -15.24
CA ALA A 14 11.96 16.32 -14.73
C ALA A 14 13.12 15.41 -14.30
N ALA A 15 12.81 14.29 -13.63
CA ALA A 15 13.82 13.31 -13.24
C ALA A 15 14.48 12.61 -14.46
N ALA A 16 13.76 12.48 -15.58
CA ALA A 16 14.29 11.93 -16.83
C ALA A 16 15.12 12.95 -17.65
N GLY A 17 15.07 14.24 -17.32
CA GLY A 17 15.75 15.31 -18.06
C GLY A 17 14.96 15.87 -19.25
N ASP A 18 13.66 15.55 -19.37
CA ASP A 18 12.82 15.87 -20.53
C ASP A 18 12.01 17.19 -20.38
N ALA A 19 12.53 18.19 -19.67
CA ALA A 19 11.78 19.42 -19.37
C ALA A 19 11.62 20.32 -20.62
N ALA A 20 10.39 20.52 -21.09
CA ALA A 20 10.04 21.37 -22.24
C ALA A 20 9.88 22.88 -21.90
N ALA A 21 9.81 23.24 -20.62
CA ALA A 21 9.62 24.61 -20.14
C ALA A 21 10.96 25.29 -19.80
N SER A 22 10.93 26.61 -19.56
CA SER A 22 12.11 27.31 -19.05
C SER A 22 12.56 26.67 -17.72
N PRO A 23 13.88 26.51 -17.46
CA PRO A 23 14.36 25.74 -16.31
C PRO A 23 13.82 26.25 -14.95
N ALA A 24 13.67 27.57 -14.80
CA ALA A 24 13.21 28.17 -13.55
C ALA A 24 11.71 27.98 -13.28
N GLU A 25 10.85 28.10 -14.30
CA GLU A 25 9.41 27.89 -14.15
C GLU A 25 9.08 26.41 -13.87
N ALA A 26 9.80 25.50 -14.53
CA ALA A 26 9.69 24.06 -14.28
C ALA A 26 10.09 23.71 -12.84
N GLU A 27 11.19 24.28 -12.34
CA GLU A 27 11.66 24.04 -10.97
C GLU A 27 10.64 24.54 -9.93
N GLU A 28 10.09 25.74 -10.11
CA GLU A 28 9.09 26.29 -9.18
C GLU A 28 7.81 25.44 -9.17
N ALA A 29 7.32 25.02 -10.34
CA ALA A 29 6.16 24.14 -10.44
C ALA A 29 6.37 22.79 -9.72
N LEU A 30 7.57 22.21 -9.84
CA LEU A 30 7.93 20.97 -9.15
C LEU A 30 8.00 21.15 -7.63
N ARG A 31 8.56 22.28 -7.16
CA ARG A 31 8.60 22.62 -5.73
C ARG A 31 7.19 22.77 -5.18
N ALA A 32 6.30 23.46 -5.89
CA ALA A 32 4.90 23.60 -5.49
C ALA A 32 4.16 22.25 -5.44
N LEU A 33 4.44 21.34 -6.39
CA LEU A 33 3.87 20.00 -6.40
C LEU A 33 4.34 19.16 -5.20
N CYS A 34 5.65 19.22 -4.88
CA CYS A 34 6.21 18.56 -3.69
C CYS A 34 5.64 19.15 -2.39
N ALA A 35 5.47 20.47 -2.32
CA ALA A 35 4.84 21.15 -1.20
C ALA A 35 3.39 20.66 -1.00
N THR A 36 2.64 20.47 -2.08
CA THR A 36 1.28 19.92 -2.04
C THR A 36 1.24 18.51 -1.43
N VAL A 37 2.16 17.63 -1.84
CA VAL A 37 2.28 16.27 -1.26
C VAL A 37 2.53 16.34 0.25
N SER A 38 3.55 17.09 0.67
CA SER A 38 3.92 17.19 2.09
C SER A 38 2.82 17.83 2.94
N ALA A 39 2.15 18.88 2.45
CA ALA A 39 1.03 19.51 3.13
C ALA A 39 -0.15 18.55 3.30
N SER A 40 -0.51 17.81 2.24
CA SER A 40 -1.60 16.82 2.30
C SER A 40 -1.32 15.73 3.34
N LEU A 41 -0.09 15.18 3.36
CA LEU A 41 0.32 14.18 4.35
C LEU A 41 0.33 14.75 5.77
N ARG A 42 0.79 15.98 5.97
CA ARG A 42 0.78 16.64 7.28
C ARG A 42 -0.63 16.88 7.80
N ASP A 43 -1.51 17.41 6.94
CA ASP A 43 -2.82 17.93 7.37
C ASP A 43 -3.89 16.84 7.41
N THR A 44 -3.79 15.83 6.53
CA THR A 44 -4.83 14.80 6.37
C THR A 44 -4.30 13.38 6.53
N GLY A 45 -2.99 13.17 6.45
CA GLY A 45 -2.39 11.83 6.41
C GLY A 45 -2.63 11.07 5.09
N ALA A 46 -3.23 11.70 4.08
CA ALA A 46 -3.61 11.05 2.83
C ALA A 46 -3.41 11.97 1.61
N LEU A 47 -3.33 11.37 0.42
CA LEU A 47 -3.44 12.04 -0.88
C LEU A 47 -3.88 11.02 -1.94
N LEU A 48 -4.34 11.51 -3.08
CA LEU A 48 -4.58 10.69 -4.26
C LEU A 48 -3.45 10.93 -5.27
N VAL A 49 -3.01 9.88 -5.95
CA VAL A 49 -1.95 9.98 -6.96
C VAL A 49 -2.42 9.47 -8.30
N LYS A 50 -1.95 10.13 -9.36
CA LYS A 50 -2.09 9.68 -10.73
C LYS A 50 -0.70 9.41 -11.28
N ASP A 51 -0.40 8.14 -11.51
CA ASP A 51 0.87 7.71 -12.06
C ASP A 51 0.72 7.37 -13.55
N PRO A 52 1.42 8.06 -14.47
CA PRO A 52 1.31 7.79 -15.91
C PRO A 52 1.81 6.39 -16.31
N ARG A 53 2.53 5.68 -15.43
CA ARG A 53 3.03 4.32 -15.66
C ARG A 53 1.99 3.24 -15.34
N CYS A 54 0.83 3.64 -14.81
CA CYS A 54 -0.28 2.77 -14.42
C CYS A 54 -1.50 3.06 -15.28
N THR A 55 -1.92 2.07 -16.08
CA THR A 55 -3.10 2.20 -16.95
C THR A 55 -4.33 1.56 -16.30
N ALA A 56 -5.53 1.94 -16.77
CA ALA A 56 -6.77 1.25 -16.37
C ALA A 56 -6.71 -0.25 -16.70
N ALA A 57 -6.13 -0.61 -17.86
CA ALA A 57 -5.96 -2.01 -18.26
C ALA A 57 -5.04 -2.81 -17.32
N ASP A 58 -4.02 -2.18 -16.72
CA ASP A 58 -3.18 -2.83 -15.69
C ASP A 58 -4.03 -3.19 -14.45
N ASN A 59 -4.90 -2.26 -14.04
CA ASN A 59 -5.82 -2.46 -12.91
C ASN A 59 -6.84 -3.55 -13.21
N ASP A 60 -7.45 -3.53 -14.40
CA ASP A 60 -8.46 -4.52 -14.81
C ASP A 60 -7.85 -5.92 -14.83
N ARG A 61 -6.65 -6.10 -15.40
CA ARG A 61 -5.94 -7.39 -15.38
C ARG A 61 -5.70 -7.90 -13.96
N PHE A 62 -5.32 -7.01 -13.03
CA PHE A 62 -5.12 -7.37 -11.63
C PHE A 62 -6.43 -7.81 -10.98
N LEU A 63 -7.49 -7.01 -11.11
CA LEU A 63 -8.80 -7.30 -10.54
C LEU A 63 -9.38 -8.60 -11.09
N ASP A 64 -9.34 -8.83 -12.41
CA ASP A 64 -9.87 -10.04 -13.05
C ASP A 64 -9.23 -11.33 -12.49
N VAL A 65 -7.92 -11.31 -12.20
CA VAL A 65 -7.21 -12.47 -11.61
C VAL A 65 -7.63 -12.68 -10.16
N VAL A 66 -7.68 -11.60 -9.38
CA VAL A 66 -8.05 -11.63 -7.95
C VAL A 66 -9.51 -12.04 -7.76
N GLU A 67 -10.42 -11.52 -8.58
CA GLU A 67 -11.84 -11.85 -8.57
C GLU A 67 -12.08 -13.31 -8.98
N ARG A 68 -11.40 -13.82 -10.02
CA ARG A 68 -11.45 -15.25 -10.36
C ARG A 68 -10.98 -16.16 -9.24
N TYR A 69 -10.02 -15.72 -8.43
CA TYR A 69 -9.62 -16.46 -7.24
C TYR A 69 -10.71 -16.44 -6.17
N PHE A 70 -11.24 -15.26 -5.82
CA PHE A 70 -12.22 -15.13 -4.74
C PHE A 70 -13.61 -15.68 -5.08
N ALA A 71 -13.93 -15.84 -6.37
CA ALA A 71 -15.13 -16.51 -6.86
C ALA A 71 -15.11 -18.04 -6.66
N ARG A 72 -13.98 -18.63 -6.24
CA ARG A 72 -13.87 -20.06 -5.95
C ARG A 72 -14.57 -20.42 -4.64
N SER A 73 -14.85 -21.71 -4.48
CA SER A 73 -15.40 -22.26 -3.24
C SER A 73 -14.47 -21.96 -2.05
N ASP A 74 -15.06 -21.83 -0.87
CA ASP A 74 -14.30 -21.64 0.36
C ASP A 74 -13.28 -22.75 0.57
N ASP A 75 -13.66 -24.02 0.37
CA ASP A 75 -12.75 -25.15 0.47
C ASP A 75 -11.52 -24.99 -0.43
N SER A 76 -11.70 -24.52 -1.66
CA SER A 76 -10.58 -24.30 -2.60
C SER A 76 -9.66 -23.18 -2.13
N LYS A 77 -10.23 -22.07 -1.64
CA LYS A 77 -9.45 -20.94 -1.10
C LYS A 77 -8.68 -21.35 0.15
N ARG A 78 -9.31 -22.11 1.05
CA ARG A 78 -8.74 -22.54 2.33
C ARG A 78 -7.47 -23.39 2.20
N LEU A 79 -7.25 -24.05 1.06
CA LEU A 79 -6.01 -24.76 0.75
C LEU A 79 -4.77 -23.84 0.76
N GLN A 80 -4.96 -22.53 0.56
CA GLN A 80 -3.89 -21.53 0.60
C GLN A 80 -3.68 -20.89 1.98
N GLU A 81 -4.37 -21.33 3.02
CA GLU A 81 -4.16 -20.82 4.38
C GLU A 81 -2.76 -21.20 4.91
N ARG A 82 -2.14 -20.29 5.67
CA ARG A 82 -0.95 -20.58 6.50
C ARG A 82 -1.15 -20.06 7.92
N PRO A 83 -2.00 -20.73 8.74
CA PRO A 83 -2.32 -20.24 10.09
C PRO A 83 -1.08 -20.19 11.00
N HIS A 84 -0.16 -21.14 10.83
CA HIS A 84 1.11 -21.21 11.55
C HIS A 84 2.09 -20.06 11.21
N LEU A 85 1.80 -19.29 10.15
CA LEU A 85 2.52 -18.06 9.79
C LEU A 85 1.69 -16.80 10.09
N HIS A 86 0.73 -16.90 11.02
CA HIS A 86 -0.17 -15.81 11.39
C HIS A 86 -0.91 -15.19 10.19
N TYR A 87 -1.19 -16.00 9.17
CA TYR A 87 -1.82 -15.56 7.93
C TYR A 87 -1.06 -14.43 7.20
N GLN A 88 0.26 -14.32 7.41
CA GLN A 88 1.12 -13.34 6.73
C GLN A 88 1.52 -13.73 5.30
N VAL A 89 0.94 -14.80 4.78
CA VAL A 89 1.09 -15.28 3.41
C VAL A 89 -0.12 -16.13 3.03
N GLY A 90 -0.57 -16.04 1.77
CA GLY A 90 -1.73 -16.79 1.30
C GLY A 90 -3.04 -16.20 1.81
N VAL A 91 -4.08 -17.02 1.95
CA VAL A 91 -5.42 -16.52 2.27
C VAL A 91 -5.67 -16.42 3.77
N THR A 92 -6.36 -15.37 4.19
CA THR A 92 -7.04 -15.26 5.49
C THR A 92 -8.55 -15.33 5.23
N PRO A 93 -9.26 -16.35 5.76
CA PRO A 93 -10.72 -16.38 5.73
C PRO A 93 -11.33 -15.26 6.56
N GLU A 94 -12.60 -14.94 6.29
CA GLU A 94 -13.39 -14.10 7.19
C GLU A 94 -13.49 -14.70 8.59
N GLY A 95 -13.73 -13.86 9.59
CA GLY A 95 -13.94 -14.31 10.95
C GLY A 95 -12.66 -14.58 11.75
N VAL A 96 -11.50 -14.56 11.11
CA VAL A 96 -10.20 -14.81 11.76
C VAL A 96 -9.71 -13.59 12.55
N GLU A 97 -9.87 -12.39 12.02
CA GLU A 97 -9.39 -11.17 12.66
C GLU A 97 -10.46 -10.57 13.58
N VAL A 98 -10.12 -10.38 14.85
CA VAL A 98 -11.00 -9.73 15.83
C VAL A 98 -10.51 -8.29 16.06
N PRO A 99 -11.36 -7.26 15.81
CA PRO A 99 -11.01 -5.88 16.08
C PRO A 99 -10.58 -5.67 17.54
N ARG A 100 -9.49 -4.93 17.76
CA ARG A 100 -9.00 -4.60 19.11
C ARG A 100 -10.06 -3.94 19.97
N SER A 101 -10.93 -3.10 19.40
CA SER A 101 -12.02 -2.44 20.13
C SER A 101 -12.99 -3.43 20.80
N LEU A 102 -13.03 -4.69 20.38
CA LEU A 102 -13.86 -5.73 20.99
C LEU A 102 -13.21 -6.46 22.15
N VAL A 103 -11.88 -6.44 22.25
CA VAL A 103 -11.12 -7.26 23.22
C VAL A 103 -10.21 -6.45 24.13
N ASP A 104 -9.84 -5.24 23.74
CA ASP A 104 -8.93 -4.35 24.45
C ASP A 104 -9.72 -3.38 25.34
N LYS A 105 -9.64 -3.59 26.66
CA LYS A 105 -10.38 -2.79 27.64
C LYS A 105 -9.95 -1.32 27.65
N GLU A 106 -8.66 -1.04 27.48
CA GLU A 106 -8.16 0.34 27.47
C GLU A 106 -8.73 1.09 26.26
N MET A 107 -8.77 0.44 25.09
CA MET A 107 -9.40 1.01 23.90
C MET A 107 -10.91 1.23 24.10
N GLN A 108 -11.61 0.28 24.72
CA GLN A 108 -13.04 0.42 25.02
C GLN A 108 -13.32 1.60 25.95
N ASP A 109 -12.53 1.77 27.00
CA ASP A 109 -12.70 2.86 27.96
C ASP A 109 -12.36 4.22 27.33
N ARG A 110 -11.38 4.26 26.41
CA ARG A 110 -11.10 5.44 25.58
C ARG A 110 -12.28 5.79 24.67
N ILE A 111 -12.87 4.82 23.98
CA ILE A 111 -14.04 5.05 23.11
C ILE A 111 -15.22 5.59 23.93
N LYS A 112 -15.52 4.97 25.08
CA LYS A 112 -16.64 5.40 25.95
C LYS A 112 -16.46 6.80 26.54
N SER A 113 -15.22 7.26 26.70
CA SER A 113 -14.94 8.59 27.25
C SER A 113 -14.94 9.71 26.20
N MET A 114 -15.03 9.37 24.90
CA MET A 114 -15.19 10.37 23.84
C MET A 114 -16.59 11.01 23.88
N PRO A 115 -16.73 12.29 23.51
CA PRO A 115 -18.04 12.89 23.24
C PRO A 115 -18.82 12.09 22.20
N GLU A 116 -20.14 12.00 22.34
CA GLU A 116 -20.99 11.14 21.52
C GLU A 116 -20.85 11.45 20.02
N GLU A 117 -20.70 12.73 19.67
CA GLU A 117 -20.48 13.19 18.29
C GLU A 117 -19.14 12.74 17.67
N PHE A 118 -18.18 12.31 18.51
CA PHE A 118 -16.87 11.82 18.10
C PHE A 118 -16.66 10.33 18.39
N GLN A 119 -17.65 9.64 18.97
CA GLN A 119 -17.54 8.21 19.24
C GLN A 119 -17.55 7.42 17.92
N PRO A 120 -16.54 6.56 17.67
CA PRO A 120 -16.53 5.72 16.48
C PRO A 120 -17.63 4.66 16.55
N ALA A 121 -18.16 4.28 15.39
CA ALA A 121 -19.01 3.10 15.30
C ALA A 121 -18.22 1.86 15.76
N THR A 122 -18.76 1.16 16.76
CA THR A 122 -18.12 -0.05 17.28
C THR A 122 -18.53 -1.25 16.42
N PRO A 123 -17.58 -2.03 15.86
CA PRO A 123 -17.87 -3.27 15.14
C PRO A 123 -18.64 -4.26 16.04
N LYS A 124 -19.38 -5.21 15.44
CA LYS A 124 -20.19 -6.19 16.20
C LYS A 124 -19.59 -7.60 16.26
N GLY A 125 -18.45 -7.83 15.63
CA GLY A 125 -17.83 -9.14 15.59
C GLY A 125 -16.48 -9.13 14.87
N PRO A 126 -15.95 -10.33 14.62
CA PRO A 126 -14.79 -10.52 13.74
C PRO A 126 -15.00 -9.89 12.35
N ASP A 127 -13.90 -9.58 11.68
CA ASP A 127 -13.90 -8.94 10.37
C ASP A 127 -14.50 -9.87 9.29
N PRO A 128 -15.63 -9.48 8.64
CA PRO A 128 -16.32 -10.31 7.66
C PRO A 128 -15.69 -10.17 6.27
N LYS A 129 -14.37 -10.29 6.18
CA LYS A 129 -13.64 -10.15 4.92
C LYS A 129 -12.59 -11.22 4.75
N TRP A 130 -12.48 -11.69 3.51
CA TRP A 130 -11.37 -12.50 3.08
C TRP A 130 -10.23 -11.60 2.61
N ARG A 131 -8.99 -12.02 2.85
CA ARG A 131 -7.80 -11.33 2.36
C ARG A 131 -6.81 -12.30 1.77
N TYR A 132 -6.00 -11.83 0.83
CA TYR A 132 -4.87 -12.59 0.31
C TYR A 132 -3.58 -11.79 0.51
N MET A 133 -2.61 -12.40 1.19
CA MET A 133 -1.33 -11.79 1.51
C MET A 133 -0.32 -12.22 0.46
N TRP A 134 -0.04 -11.29 -0.46
CA TRP A 134 1.01 -11.42 -1.46
C TRP A 134 2.19 -10.52 -1.14
N ARG A 135 3.41 -11.02 -1.36
CA ARG A 135 4.64 -10.28 -1.10
C ARG A 135 5.29 -9.94 -2.43
N VAL A 136 5.64 -8.67 -2.59
CA VAL A 136 6.25 -8.13 -3.81
C VAL A 136 7.72 -7.83 -3.54
N GLY A 137 8.56 -8.19 -4.51
CA GLY A 137 10.00 -7.89 -4.48
C GLY A 137 10.83 -8.92 -3.70
N PRO A 138 12.16 -8.77 -3.73
CA PRO A 138 13.09 -9.71 -3.12
C PRO A 138 12.92 -9.76 -1.59
N ARG A 139 13.36 -10.86 -0.99
CA ARG A 139 13.45 -11.00 0.47
C ARG A 139 14.91 -10.88 0.92
N PRO A 140 15.15 -10.33 2.12
CA PRO A 140 16.49 -10.28 2.67
C PRO A 140 17.01 -11.70 2.92
N SER A 141 18.24 -11.99 2.55
CA SER A 141 18.83 -13.33 2.74
C SER A 141 19.08 -13.66 4.22
N ASN A 142 19.31 -12.64 5.04
CA ASN A 142 19.41 -12.73 6.50
C ASN A 142 18.31 -11.90 7.13
N THR A 143 17.53 -12.48 8.04
CA THR A 143 16.50 -11.74 8.79
C THR A 143 16.21 -12.41 10.12
N ARG A 144 15.86 -11.59 11.10
CA ARG A 144 15.30 -12.02 12.39
C ARG A 144 13.84 -12.48 12.28
N PHE A 145 13.15 -12.18 11.19
CA PHE A 145 11.72 -12.43 11.01
C PHE A 145 11.49 -13.45 9.89
N LYS A 146 11.90 -14.70 10.11
CA LYS A 146 11.91 -15.74 9.05
C LYS A 146 10.54 -16.02 8.46
N GLU A 147 9.49 -15.93 9.27
CA GLU A 147 8.09 -16.01 8.86
C GLU A 147 7.71 -14.95 7.80
N LEU A 148 8.32 -13.76 7.84
CA LEU A 148 8.18 -12.70 6.82
C LEU A 148 8.96 -12.98 5.52
N ASN A 149 9.76 -14.05 5.51
CA ASN A 149 10.45 -14.59 4.35
C ASN A 149 9.84 -15.89 3.80
N ALA A 150 8.78 -16.42 4.43
CA ALA A 150 8.06 -17.58 3.90
C ALA A 150 7.71 -17.43 2.40
N GLU A 151 7.84 -18.54 1.68
CA GLU A 151 7.54 -18.61 0.24
C GLU A 151 6.10 -18.20 -0.06
N PRO A 152 5.86 -17.43 -1.14
CA PRO A 152 4.52 -17.05 -1.53
C PRO A 152 3.71 -18.29 -1.90
N VAL A 153 2.43 -18.29 -1.52
CA VAL A 153 1.49 -19.33 -1.95
C VAL A 153 0.94 -18.92 -3.32
N ILE A 154 0.99 -19.83 -4.30
CA ILE A 154 0.37 -19.63 -5.60
C ILE A 154 -0.90 -20.49 -5.63
N PRO A 155 -2.09 -19.92 -5.89
CA PRO A 155 -3.30 -20.71 -5.99
C PRO A 155 -3.27 -21.70 -7.17
N ASP A 156 -3.71 -22.93 -6.95
CA ASP A 156 -3.79 -23.95 -8.01
C ASP A 156 -4.66 -23.47 -9.18
N GLY A 157 -4.25 -23.71 -10.42
CA GLY A 157 -5.02 -23.31 -11.60
C GLY A 157 -5.09 -21.80 -11.86
N LEU A 158 -4.22 -20.99 -11.23
CA LEU A 158 -3.93 -19.60 -11.62
C LEU A 158 -2.42 -19.43 -11.88
N PRO A 159 -1.87 -20.02 -12.95
CA PRO A 159 -0.44 -19.90 -13.26
C PRO A 159 0.03 -18.44 -13.44
N GLU A 160 -0.87 -17.55 -13.86
CA GLU A 160 -0.64 -16.12 -14.05
C GLU A 160 -0.64 -15.31 -12.74
N TRP A 161 -0.96 -15.93 -11.60
CA TRP A 161 -1.10 -15.23 -10.32
C TRP A 161 0.16 -14.47 -9.94
N LYS A 162 1.31 -15.17 -9.94
CA LYS A 162 2.59 -14.57 -9.55
C LYS A 162 2.94 -13.35 -10.40
N GLU A 163 2.89 -13.51 -11.72
CA GLU A 163 3.22 -12.42 -12.66
C GLU A 163 2.28 -11.23 -12.49
N THR A 164 0.98 -11.48 -12.34
CA THR A 164 -0.03 -10.42 -12.22
C THR A 164 0.12 -9.66 -10.90
N MET A 165 0.27 -10.38 -9.79
CA MET A 165 0.43 -9.78 -8.46
C MET A 165 1.76 -9.02 -8.34
N ASP A 166 2.86 -9.56 -8.89
CA ASP A 166 4.16 -8.90 -8.88
C ASP A 166 4.19 -7.65 -9.78
N SER A 167 3.54 -7.71 -10.95
CA SER A 167 3.44 -6.56 -11.87
C SER A 167 2.68 -5.40 -11.22
N TRP A 168 1.49 -5.67 -10.70
CA TRP A 168 0.68 -4.66 -10.02
C TRP A 168 1.37 -4.13 -8.75
N GLY A 169 1.92 -5.05 -7.96
CA GLY A 169 2.71 -4.74 -6.78
C GLY A 169 3.88 -3.80 -7.05
N SER A 170 4.65 -4.08 -8.10
CA SER A 170 5.82 -3.28 -8.47
C SER A 170 5.42 -1.87 -8.89
N LYS A 171 4.31 -1.72 -9.62
CA LYS A 171 3.74 -0.40 -9.96
C LYS A 171 3.37 0.39 -8.71
N MET A 172 2.71 -0.23 -7.73
CA MET A 172 2.38 0.42 -6.44
C MET A 172 3.63 0.87 -5.69
N ILE A 173 4.65 0.01 -5.58
CA ILE A 173 5.92 0.36 -4.92
C ILE A 173 6.60 1.53 -5.64
N SER A 174 6.71 1.48 -6.97
CA SER A 174 7.34 2.56 -7.75
C SER A 174 6.58 3.89 -7.65
N ALA A 175 5.26 3.88 -7.49
CA ALA A 175 4.49 5.10 -7.22
C ALA A 175 4.79 5.64 -5.81
N ILE A 176 4.84 4.77 -4.80
CA ILE A 176 5.16 5.14 -3.41
C ILE A 176 6.57 5.72 -3.29
N GLU A 177 7.56 5.15 -3.99
CA GLU A 177 8.93 5.69 -4.01
C GLU A 177 8.97 7.13 -4.51
N VAL A 178 8.25 7.44 -5.60
CA VAL A 178 8.15 8.80 -6.13
C VAL A 178 7.47 9.75 -5.13
N VAL A 179 6.37 9.31 -4.52
CA VAL A 179 5.67 10.10 -3.50
C VAL A 179 6.58 10.36 -2.30
N ALA A 180 7.39 9.38 -1.89
CA ALA A 180 8.34 9.54 -0.80
C ALA A 180 9.42 10.58 -1.15
N GLU A 181 9.95 10.57 -2.38
CA GLU A 181 10.88 11.60 -2.84
C GLU A 181 10.25 13.00 -2.85
N MET A 182 9.03 13.12 -3.38
CA MET A 182 8.28 14.38 -3.41
C MET A 182 7.96 14.89 -2.00
N ALA A 183 7.57 13.99 -1.09
CA ALA A 183 7.31 14.33 0.30
C ALA A 183 8.58 14.85 0.99
N ALA A 184 9.72 14.19 0.79
CA ALA A 184 11.00 14.63 1.36
C ALA A 184 11.36 16.04 0.90
N ILE A 185 11.26 16.33 -0.41
CA ILE A 185 11.48 17.66 -0.96
C ILE A 185 10.49 18.67 -0.38
N GLY A 186 9.20 18.32 -0.29
CA GLY A 186 8.16 19.19 0.27
C GLY A 186 8.39 19.53 1.75
N PHE A 187 8.99 18.62 2.52
CA PHE A 187 9.43 18.87 3.89
C PHE A 187 10.78 19.60 4.01
N GLY A 188 11.42 19.96 2.89
CA GLY A 188 12.72 20.62 2.88
C GLY A 188 13.90 19.70 3.18
N LEU A 189 13.73 18.39 2.97
CA LEU A 189 14.78 17.37 3.13
C LEU A 189 15.47 17.06 1.79
N SER A 190 16.53 16.25 1.84
CA SER A 190 17.10 15.69 0.61
C SER A 190 16.08 14.78 -0.07
N LYS A 191 16.11 14.73 -1.41
CA LYS A 191 15.20 13.91 -2.22
C LYS A 191 15.12 12.45 -1.75
N ASP A 192 16.24 11.89 -1.32
CA ASP A 192 16.40 10.50 -0.93
C ASP A 192 16.22 10.24 0.58
N ALA A 193 15.84 11.25 1.38
CA ALA A 193 15.77 11.14 2.83
C ALA A 193 14.89 9.98 3.31
N PHE A 194 13.84 9.63 2.57
CA PHE A 194 12.97 8.50 2.88
C PHE A 194 13.30 7.25 2.06
N THR A 195 13.58 7.38 0.76
CA THR A 195 13.81 6.23 -0.11
C THR A 195 15.13 5.50 0.15
N SER A 196 16.13 6.18 0.73
CA SER A 196 17.35 5.53 1.24
C SER A 196 17.02 4.54 2.35
N LEU A 197 16.17 4.92 3.31
CA LEU A 197 15.71 4.07 4.41
C LEU A 197 14.82 2.91 3.93
N MET A 198 14.06 3.11 2.84
CA MET A 198 13.27 2.03 2.23
C MET A 198 14.15 0.92 1.63
N LYS A 199 15.38 1.26 1.25
CA LYS A 199 16.38 0.33 0.69
C LYS A 199 17.26 -0.28 1.77
N GLU A 200 17.25 0.27 2.98
CA GLU A 200 17.92 -0.33 4.13
C GLU A 200 17.21 -1.63 4.50
N VAL A 201 17.77 -2.73 4.01
CA VAL A 201 17.53 -4.05 4.56
C VAL A 201 18.10 -4.05 5.97
N MET A 202 17.26 -3.73 6.96
CA MET A 202 17.65 -3.87 8.36
C MET A 202 18.12 -5.31 8.61
N LEU A 203 19.37 -5.42 9.07
CA LEU A 203 20.15 -6.62 9.38
C LEU A 203 19.42 -7.65 10.27
#